data_AF-T1HYU0-F1
#
_entry.id   AF-T1HYU0-F1
#
_cell.length_a   1.000
_cell.length_b   1.000
_cell.length_c   1.000
_cell.angle_alpha   90.00
_cell.angle_beta   90.00
_cell.angle_gamma   90.00
#
_symmetry.space_group_name_H-M   'P 1'
#
loop_
_entity.id
_entity.type
_entity.pdbx_description
1 polymer ?
#
loop_
_entity_poly.entity_id
_entity_poly.type
_entity_poly.pdbx_seq_one_letter_code
_entity_poly.pdbx_strand_id
1 'polypeptide(L)'
;MIQFNLLFSYSFSFFFRDCEENLTPNAQGYVDTMLSFLSSLSDKTFGLRCHPGALFFKRHFNRTKASLARHLYYIYNEHVFDKKLPDDMPIKWSKKLTSSCGITTTKVDINPDTNSKRYLAYITLSKKIITTAERLRDTMLHEMCHAAVWLINRSTDSHGPIWKLWIGRSRPSEKLLDKCVCGYCGGKFKEERAKNDSSSFSG
;
A
#
# COMPACT_ATOMS: atom_id res chain seq x y z
N MET A 1 13.05 21.62 39.29
CA MET A 1 12.94 20.49 38.34
C MET A 1 11.74 20.82 37.44
N ILE A 2 11.82 21.18 36.13
CA ILE A 2 12.77 20.81 35.05
C ILE A 2 12.76 19.28 34.90
N GLN A 3 12.28 18.58 33.84
CA GLN A 3 11.72 18.85 32.48
C GLN A 3 10.55 17.83 32.18
N PHE A 4 9.77 17.76 31.07
CA PHE A 4 9.54 18.61 29.86
C PHE A 4 8.19 18.29 29.15
N ASN A 5 7.68 19.29 28.41
CA ASN A 5 6.99 19.25 27.09
C ASN A 5 5.89 18.22 26.74
N LEU A 6 4.64 18.67 26.94
CA LEU A 6 3.52 18.46 26.01
C LEU A 6 3.77 19.21 24.68
N LEU A 7 4.37 18.57 23.67
CA LEU A 7 4.45 19.09 22.29
C LEU A 7 4.36 17.98 21.24
N PHE A 8 3.14 17.52 20.91
CA PHE A 8 2.91 16.69 19.71
C PHE A 8 1.49 16.83 19.11
N SER A 9 0.85 17.99 19.23
CA SER A 9 -0.54 18.21 18.76
C SER A 9 -0.76 19.38 17.80
N TYR A 10 0.23 20.25 17.57
CA TYR A 10 0.07 21.46 16.73
C TYR A 10 1.25 21.71 15.77
N SER A 11 1.47 20.81 14.80
CA SER A 11 2.16 21.15 13.52
C SER A 11 1.98 20.07 12.43
N PHE A 12 0.75 19.60 12.20
CA PHE A 12 0.49 18.59 11.15
C PHE A 12 -0.77 18.87 10.30
N SER A 13 -1.34 20.07 10.38
CA SER A 13 -2.58 20.45 9.67
C SER A 13 -2.37 21.45 8.53
N PHE A 14 -1.12 21.69 8.09
CA PHE A 14 -0.80 22.69 7.06
C PHE A 14 -0.18 22.13 5.77
N PHE A 15 -0.41 20.84 5.48
CA PHE A 15 0.06 20.21 4.23
C PHE A 15 -1.03 19.44 3.46
N PHE A 16 -2.29 19.49 3.91
CA PHE A 16 -3.42 18.89 3.21
C PHE A 16 -4.54 19.91 3.03
N ARG A 17 -4.49 20.59 1.89
CA ARG A 17 -5.65 21.19 1.23
C ARG A 17 -5.50 20.87 -0.25
N ASP A 18 -6.19 19.82 -0.69
CA ASP A 18 -6.31 19.54 -2.12
C ASP A 18 -7.10 20.69 -2.75
N CYS A 19 -6.39 21.64 -3.36
CA CYS A 19 -6.99 22.59 -4.28
C CYS A 19 -7.12 21.91 -5.64
N GLU A 20 -8.36 21.70 -6.04
CA GLU A 20 -8.75 21.42 -7.41
C GLU A 20 -8.29 22.60 -8.29
N GLU A 21 -7.24 22.41 -9.09
CA GLU A 21 -6.68 23.46 -9.95
C GLU A 21 -7.04 23.26 -11.43
N ASN A 22 -7.37 24.39 -12.07
CA ASN A 22 -8.04 24.49 -13.34
C ASN A 22 -7.16 24.07 -14.53
N LEU A 23 -7.78 23.42 -15.52
CA LEU A 23 -7.14 22.95 -16.74
C LEU A 23 -6.96 24.08 -17.77
N THR A 24 -5.72 24.31 -18.21
CA THR A 24 -5.43 25.03 -19.47
C THR A 24 -4.55 24.16 -20.37
N PRO A 25 -4.95 23.85 -21.63
CA PRO A 25 -4.13 23.03 -22.52
C PRO A 25 -2.92 23.80 -23.06
N ASN A 26 -1.74 23.18 -23.05
CA ASN A 26 -0.57 23.67 -23.78
C ASN A 26 -0.53 23.05 -25.20
N ALA A 27 0.03 23.78 -26.17
CA ALA A 27 0.01 23.50 -27.61
C ALA A 27 0.75 22.21 -28.07
N GLN A 28 1.31 21.43 -27.13
CA GLN A 28 2.02 20.18 -27.42
C GLN A 28 1.25 18.91 -27.05
N GLY A 29 0.01 19.01 -26.55
CA GLY A 29 -0.82 17.86 -26.15
C GLY A 29 -0.34 17.12 -24.88
N TYR A 30 0.80 17.50 -24.33
CA TYR A 30 1.31 17.00 -23.06
C TYR A 30 0.69 17.78 -21.89
N VAL A 31 -0.16 17.12 -21.11
CA VAL A 31 -0.70 17.69 -19.88
C VAL A 31 0.41 17.70 -18.83
N ASP A 32 0.89 18.89 -18.43
CA ASP A 32 1.94 19.06 -17.42
C ASP A 32 1.39 18.87 -15.98
N THR A 33 0.68 17.77 -15.76
CA THR A 33 0.06 17.46 -14.48
C THR A 33 1.08 16.85 -13.51
N MET A 34 1.10 17.37 -12.28
CA MET A 34 1.91 16.78 -11.22
C MET A 34 1.37 15.40 -10.86
N LEU A 35 2.24 14.40 -10.83
CA LEU A 35 1.92 13.06 -10.36
C LEU A 35 1.45 13.06 -8.91
N SER A 36 0.44 12.23 -8.61
CA SER A 36 0.01 11.96 -7.23
C SER A 36 1.16 11.50 -6.33
N PHE A 37 0.98 11.59 -5.01
CA PHE A 37 1.95 11.07 -4.04
C PHE A 37 2.35 9.61 -4.34
N LEU A 38 1.37 8.70 -4.51
CA LEU A 38 1.62 7.28 -4.75
C LEU A 38 2.28 6.99 -6.10
N SER A 39 1.87 7.70 -7.16
CA SER A 39 2.48 7.60 -8.48
C SER A 39 3.94 8.06 -8.44
N SER A 40 4.21 9.16 -7.73
CA SER A 40 5.54 9.76 -7.60
C SER A 40 6.56 8.90 -6.83
N LEU A 41 6.12 7.86 -6.11
CA LEU A 41 7.00 6.88 -5.46
C LEU A 41 7.56 5.84 -6.44
N SER A 42 6.96 5.67 -7.63
CA SER A 42 7.44 4.80 -8.72
C SER A 42 8.85 5.23 -9.14
N ASP A 43 9.74 4.30 -9.48
CA ASP A 43 11.08 4.62 -9.98
C ASP A 43 11.03 5.07 -11.46
N LYS A 44 9.94 4.74 -12.19
CA LYS A 44 9.70 5.10 -13.60
C LYS A 44 9.16 6.53 -13.83
N THR A 45 9.55 7.49 -12.98
CA THR A 45 9.03 8.87 -13.03
C THR A 45 9.99 9.85 -13.69
N PHE A 46 10.82 9.41 -14.64
CA PHE A 46 11.80 10.27 -15.30
C PHE A 46 11.10 11.27 -16.24
N GLY A 47 11.48 12.56 -16.17
CA GLY A 47 10.83 13.63 -16.94
C GLY A 47 9.45 14.08 -16.44
N LEU A 48 8.88 13.42 -15.42
CA LEU A 48 7.56 13.73 -14.88
C LEU A 48 7.65 14.67 -13.66
N ARG A 49 6.70 15.59 -13.52
CA ARG A 49 6.58 16.44 -12.32
C ARG A 49 6.06 15.60 -11.15
N CYS A 50 6.94 15.28 -10.21
CA CYS A 50 6.60 14.46 -9.04
C CYS A 50 6.18 15.29 -7.83
N HIS A 51 5.26 14.75 -7.02
CA HIS A 51 4.88 15.30 -5.72
C HIS A 51 6.11 15.47 -4.79
N PRO A 52 6.34 16.65 -4.21
CA PRO A 52 7.58 16.96 -3.48
C PRO A 52 7.79 16.06 -2.25
N GLY A 53 6.71 15.71 -1.53
CA GLY A 53 6.78 14.77 -0.41
C GLY A 53 7.25 13.37 -0.81
N ALA A 54 6.86 12.89 -2.00
CA ALA A 54 7.29 11.58 -2.50
C ALA A 54 8.76 11.60 -2.94
N LEU A 55 9.22 12.70 -3.56
CA LEU A 55 10.63 12.91 -3.88
C LEU A 55 11.52 12.91 -2.62
N PHE A 56 11.06 13.54 -1.53
CA PHE A 56 11.74 13.49 -0.23
C PHE A 56 11.91 12.05 0.26
N PHE A 57 10.83 11.25 0.22
CA PHE A 57 10.89 9.85 0.61
C PHE A 57 11.80 9.00 -0.30
N LYS A 58 11.79 9.21 -1.63
CA LYS A 58 12.71 8.53 -2.56
C LYS A 58 14.17 8.87 -2.26
N ARG A 59 14.52 10.16 -2.20
CA ARG A 59 15.89 10.64 -1.96
C ARG A 59 16.46 10.21 -0.60
N HIS A 60 15.60 9.94 0.37
CA HIS A 60 16.00 9.69 1.76
C HIS A 60 15.52 8.35 2.33
N PHE A 61 15.14 7.42 1.45
CA PHE A 61 14.42 6.20 1.77
C PHE A 61 14.96 5.44 3.00
N ASN A 62 16.27 5.24 3.11
CA ASN A 62 16.85 4.49 4.23
C ASN A 62 16.58 5.11 5.62
N ARG A 63 16.51 6.44 5.73
CA ARG A 63 16.18 7.15 6.97
C ARG A 63 14.67 7.36 7.17
N THR A 64 13.88 7.39 6.09
CA THR A 64 12.44 7.71 6.12
C THR A 64 11.50 6.51 5.91
N LYS A 65 12.00 5.31 5.60
CA LYS A 65 11.13 4.15 5.28
C LYS A 65 10.15 3.75 6.38
N ALA A 66 10.49 3.97 7.66
CA ALA A 66 9.57 3.69 8.76
C ALA A 66 8.38 4.67 8.82
N SER A 67 8.62 5.97 8.56
CA SER A 67 7.53 6.95 8.46
C SER A 67 6.76 6.83 7.14
N LEU A 68 7.42 6.49 6.04
CA LEU A 68 6.75 6.17 4.77
C LEU A 68 5.80 4.97 4.93
N ALA A 69 6.20 3.89 5.59
CA ALA A 69 5.34 2.73 5.83
C ALA A 69 4.07 3.08 6.60
N ARG A 70 4.16 3.94 7.64
CA ARG A 70 2.98 4.44 8.37
C ARG A 70 2.11 5.38 7.53
N HIS A 71 2.72 6.23 6.71
CA HIS A 71 1.96 7.15 5.85
C HIS A 71 1.21 6.39 4.74
N LEU A 72 1.85 5.40 4.12
CA LEU A 72 1.20 4.45 3.21
C LEU A 72 0.07 3.69 3.89
N TYR A 73 0.28 3.23 5.12
CA TYR A 73 -0.76 2.57 5.91
C TYR A 73 -2.01 3.44 6.05
N TYR A 74 -1.85 4.70 6.45
CA TYR A 74 -2.97 5.64 6.56
C TYR A 74 -3.70 5.83 5.22
N ILE A 75 -2.96 6.12 4.14
CA ILE A 75 -3.52 6.31 2.79
C ILE A 75 -4.32 5.08 2.33
N TYR A 76 -3.81 3.87 2.55
CA TYR A 76 -4.49 2.66 2.14
C TYR A 76 -5.66 2.29 3.05
N ASN A 77 -5.55 2.48 4.38
CA ASN A 77 -6.68 2.24 5.28
C ASN A 77 -7.86 3.15 4.88
N GLU A 78 -7.57 4.43 4.62
CA GLU A 78 -8.55 5.41 4.15
C GLU A 78 -9.22 4.98 2.83
N HIS A 79 -8.44 4.81 1.77
CA HIS A 79 -8.96 4.79 0.40
C HIS A 79 -9.18 3.40 -0.20
N VAL A 80 -8.62 2.35 0.41
CA VAL A 80 -8.76 0.95 -0.07
C VAL A 80 -9.62 0.14 0.88
N PHE A 81 -9.47 0.33 2.19
CA PHE A 81 -10.08 -0.49 3.23
C PHE A 81 -11.21 0.20 4.02
N ASP A 82 -11.70 1.35 3.57
CA ASP A 82 -12.82 2.10 4.16
C ASP A 82 -12.63 2.43 5.67
N LYS A 83 -11.41 2.71 6.12
CA LYS A 83 -10.98 2.84 7.53
C LYS A 83 -11.26 1.59 8.42
N LYS A 84 -11.45 0.40 7.84
CA LYS A 84 -11.83 -0.82 8.60
C LYS A 84 -10.66 -1.59 9.22
N LEU A 85 -9.40 -1.22 8.94
CA LEU A 85 -8.24 -1.79 9.64
C LEU A 85 -7.92 -0.95 10.90
N PRO A 86 -7.41 -1.56 11.98
CA PRO A 86 -7.03 -0.84 13.21
C PRO A 86 -5.93 0.20 12.98
N ASP A 87 -6.18 1.46 13.37
CA ASP A 87 -5.22 2.57 13.21
C ASP A 87 -3.85 2.33 13.87
N ASP A 88 -3.79 1.47 14.89
CA ASP A 88 -2.58 1.11 15.64
C ASP A 88 -1.91 -0.19 15.15
N MET A 89 -2.31 -0.76 14.00
CA MET A 89 -1.80 -2.04 13.52
C MET A 89 -0.26 -2.09 13.50
N PRO A 90 0.39 -3.05 14.19
CA PRO A 90 1.84 -3.04 14.31
C PRO A 90 2.55 -3.31 12.97
N ILE A 91 3.40 -2.37 12.55
CA ILE A 91 4.32 -2.53 11.41
C ILE A 91 5.74 -2.70 11.95
N LYS A 92 6.29 -3.90 11.83
CA LYS A 92 7.62 -4.30 12.34
C LYS A 92 8.63 -4.38 11.20
N TRP A 93 9.92 -4.16 11.50
CA TRP A 93 11.00 -4.22 10.50
C TRP A 93 12.06 -5.25 10.90
N SER A 94 12.20 -6.32 10.11
CA SER A 94 13.09 -7.46 10.38
C SER A 94 14.35 -7.44 9.51
N LYS A 95 15.50 -7.79 10.11
CA LYS A 95 16.73 -8.18 9.38
C LYS A 95 16.72 -9.66 8.96
N LYS A 96 15.90 -10.50 9.63
CA LYS A 96 15.83 -11.96 9.40
C LYS A 96 14.99 -12.33 8.17
N LEU A 97 14.15 -11.42 7.68
CA LEU A 97 13.32 -11.66 6.51
C LEU A 97 14.15 -11.47 5.23
N THR A 98 14.64 -12.56 4.66
CA THR A 98 15.60 -12.58 3.54
C THR A 98 15.04 -13.12 2.23
N SER A 99 13.80 -13.61 2.22
CA SER A 99 13.15 -14.31 1.11
C SER A 99 11.81 -13.70 0.65
N SER A 100 11.25 -12.75 1.40
CA SER A 100 10.08 -11.97 1.00
C SER A 100 10.23 -10.49 1.39
N CYS A 101 9.53 -9.59 0.68
CA CYS A 101 9.50 -8.18 1.02
C CYS A 101 8.77 -7.93 2.35
N GLY A 102 7.64 -8.62 2.55
CA GLY A 102 6.82 -8.56 3.76
C GLY A 102 6.28 -9.95 4.15
N ILE A 103 5.70 -10.01 5.34
CA ILE A 103 4.82 -11.07 5.83
C ILE A 103 3.76 -10.43 6.73
N THR A 104 2.49 -10.75 6.48
CA THR A 104 1.38 -10.52 7.40
C THR A 104 1.24 -11.72 8.33
N THR A 105 1.27 -11.50 9.64
CA THR A 105 0.96 -12.54 10.63
C THR A 105 -0.43 -12.30 11.20
N THR A 106 -1.27 -13.32 11.14
CA THR A 106 -2.65 -13.33 11.65
C THR A 106 -2.72 -14.20 12.90
N LYS A 107 -3.60 -13.85 13.85
CA LYS A 107 -3.84 -14.60 15.10
C LYS A 107 -5.30 -14.49 15.53
N VAL A 108 -5.77 -15.49 16.28
CA VAL A 108 -6.99 -15.41 17.10
C VAL A 108 -6.55 -15.60 18.54
N ASP A 109 -6.81 -14.59 19.37
CA ASP A 109 -6.70 -14.71 20.82
C ASP A 109 -8.08 -15.09 21.35
N ILE A 110 -8.15 -16.13 22.18
CA ILE A 110 -9.39 -16.57 22.84
C ILE A 110 -9.30 -16.14 24.30
N ASN A 111 -10.27 -15.35 24.77
CA ASN A 111 -10.40 -15.07 26.19
C ASN A 111 -11.01 -16.31 26.87
N PRO A 112 -10.33 -16.94 27.84
CA PRO A 112 -10.77 -18.21 28.41
C PRO A 112 -12.05 -18.07 29.25
N ASP A 113 -12.24 -16.93 29.91
CA ASP A 113 -13.36 -16.69 30.84
C ASP A 113 -14.70 -16.45 30.12
N THR A 114 -14.64 -15.84 28.94
CA THR A 114 -15.81 -15.45 28.12
C THR A 114 -15.96 -16.27 26.84
N ASN A 115 -14.99 -17.13 26.53
CA ASN A 115 -14.83 -17.86 25.26
C ASN A 115 -14.90 -16.95 24.00
N SER A 116 -14.64 -15.64 24.16
CA SER A 116 -14.72 -14.66 23.08
C SER A 116 -13.46 -14.65 22.22
N LYS A 117 -13.62 -14.46 20.90
CA LYS A 117 -12.53 -14.49 19.92
C LYS A 117 -12.13 -13.10 19.47
N ARG A 118 -10.88 -12.71 19.72
CA ARG A 118 -10.27 -11.47 19.21
C ARG A 118 -9.34 -11.80 18.04
N TYR A 119 -9.69 -11.29 16.86
CA TYR A 119 -8.86 -11.44 15.65
C TYR A 119 -7.81 -10.33 15.60
N LEU A 120 -6.55 -10.70 15.39
CA LEU A 120 -5.40 -9.79 15.33
C LEU A 120 -4.61 -10.01 14.03
N ALA A 121 -3.98 -8.94 13.54
CA ALA A 121 -2.96 -9.01 12.49
C ALA A 121 -1.83 -8.01 12.77
N TYR A 122 -0.63 -8.31 12.26
CA TYR A 122 0.48 -7.36 12.18
C TYR A 122 1.35 -7.63 10.95
N ILE A 123 2.02 -6.59 10.46
CA ILE A 123 2.85 -6.64 9.25
C ILE A 123 4.33 -6.63 9.65
N THR A 124 5.14 -7.48 9.03
CA THR A 124 6.59 -7.52 9.20
C THR A 124 7.29 -7.31 7.86
N LEU A 125 8.10 -6.26 7.75
CA LEU A 125 8.79 -5.84 6.53
C LEU A 125 10.28 -6.20 6.55
N SER A 126 10.84 -6.55 5.40
CA SER A 126 12.27 -6.84 5.24
C SER A 126 13.10 -5.57 5.15
N LYS A 127 14.06 -5.41 6.07
CA LYS A 127 15.10 -4.36 5.96
C LYS A 127 16.09 -4.60 4.82
N LYS A 128 16.20 -5.84 4.30
CA LYS A 128 17.17 -6.26 3.27
C LYS A 128 16.60 -6.18 1.85
N ILE A 129 15.35 -6.58 1.65
CA ILE A 129 14.73 -6.66 0.31
C ILE A 129 14.02 -5.35 -0.07
N ILE A 130 13.43 -4.64 0.89
CA ILE A 130 12.81 -3.33 0.62
C ILE A 130 13.89 -2.24 0.67
N THR A 131 14.36 -1.87 -0.53
CA THR A 131 15.43 -0.88 -0.75
C THR A 131 14.97 0.40 -1.47
N THR A 132 13.77 0.40 -2.07
CA THR A 132 13.19 1.56 -2.78
C THR A 132 11.80 1.92 -2.25
N ALA A 133 11.37 3.16 -2.53
CA ALA A 133 10.06 3.67 -2.12
C ALA A 133 8.91 3.00 -2.88
N GLU A 134 9.08 2.75 -4.19
CA GLU A 134 8.19 1.92 -5.02
C GLU A 134 7.93 0.56 -4.37
N ARG A 135 9.01 -0.17 -4.03
CA ARG A 135 8.88 -1.49 -3.42
C ARG A 135 8.17 -1.45 -2.07
N LEU A 136 8.35 -0.40 -1.28
CA LEU A 136 7.64 -0.25 -0.01
C LEU A 136 6.16 0.05 -0.21
N ARG A 137 5.81 0.93 -1.14
CA ARG A 137 4.43 1.24 -1.57
C ARG A 137 3.68 -0.06 -1.89
N ASP A 138 4.26 -0.87 -2.77
CA ASP A 138 3.61 -2.06 -3.31
C ASP A 138 3.53 -3.19 -2.27
N THR A 139 4.59 -3.36 -1.47
CA THR A 139 4.60 -4.34 -0.37
C THR A 139 3.58 -3.97 0.71
N MET A 140 3.49 -2.70 1.11
CA MET A 140 2.51 -2.25 2.12
C MET A 140 1.08 -2.58 1.68
N LEU A 141 0.72 -2.25 0.44
CA LEU A 141 -0.61 -2.56 -0.10
C LEU A 141 -0.89 -4.08 -0.11
N HIS A 142 0.08 -4.89 -0.55
CA HIS A 142 -0.03 -6.35 -0.60
C HIS A 142 -0.31 -6.97 0.78
N GLU A 143 0.48 -6.60 1.79
CA GLU A 143 0.35 -7.12 3.14
C GLU A 143 -0.93 -6.60 3.82
N MET A 144 -1.32 -5.34 3.57
CA MET A 144 -2.59 -4.82 4.08
C MET A 144 -3.81 -5.52 3.46
N CYS A 145 -3.75 -5.95 2.19
CA CYS A 145 -4.80 -6.77 1.61
C CYS A 145 -4.91 -8.14 2.32
N HIS A 146 -3.80 -8.78 2.70
CA HIS A 146 -3.86 -9.99 3.55
C HIS A 146 -4.46 -9.70 4.94
N ALA A 147 -4.08 -8.59 5.56
CA ALA A 147 -4.64 -8.18 6.84
C ALA A 147 -6.15 -7.89 6.76
N ALA A 148 -6.62 -7.32 5.64
CA ALA A 148 -8.03 -7.04 5.37
C ALA A 148 -8.87 -8.32 5.18
N VAL A 149 -8.39 -9.29 4.39
CA VAL A 149 -9.08 -10.58 4.22
C VAL A 149 -9.29 -11.29 5.56
N TRP A 150 -8.31 -11.21 6.47
CA TRP A 150 -8.40 -11.76 7.81
C TRP A 150 -9.28 -10.93 8.77
N LEU A 151 -9.04 -9.63 8.88
CA LEU A 151 -9.66 -8.77 9.89
C LEU A 151 -11.06 -8.27 9.52
N ILE A 152 -11.38 -8.18 8.24
CA ILE A 152 -12.68 -7.71 7.75
C ILE A 152 -13.53 -8.90 7.30
N ASN A 153 -12.98 -9.77 6.45
CA ASN A 153 -13.74 -10.86 5.84
C ASN A 153 -13.67 -12.19 6.58
N ARG A 154 -12.86 -12.31 7.64
CA ARG A 154 -12.66 -13.56 8.43
C ARG A 154 -12.20 -14.77 7.59
N SER A 155 -11.59 -14.54 6.43
CA SER A 155 -11.05 -15.60 5.57
C SER A 155 -9.54 -15.76 5.78
N THR A 156 -9.06 -16.98 5.53
CA THR A 156 -7.64 -17.37 5.54
C THR A 156 -7.03 -17.42 4.13
N ASP A 157 -7.79 -17.13 3.08
CA ASP A 157 -7.31 -17.19 1.71
C ASP A 157 -6.23 -16.12 1.46
N SER A 158 -5.07 -16.54 0.93
CA SER A 158 -3.99 -15.61 0.63
C SER A 158 -4.34 -14.67 -0.54
N HIS A 159 -4.51 -15.23 -1.74
CA HIS A 159 -4.73 -14.49 -2.99
C HIS A 159 -6.06 -14.87 -3.68
N GLY A 160 -7.04 -15.31 -2.88
CA GLY A 160 -8.39 -15.67 -3.32
C GLY A 160 -9.21 -14.48 -3.85
N PRO A 161 -10.47 -14.71 -4.27
CA PRO A 161 -11.32 -13.67 -4.86
C PRO A 161 -11.46 -12.41 -3.98
N ILE A 162 -11.57 -12.56 -2.66
CA ILE A 162 -11.69 -11.44 -1.71
C ILE A 162 -10.43 -10.57 -1.72
N TRP A 163 -9.24 -11.18 -1.77
CA TRP A 163 -7.99 -10.44 -1.90
C TRP A 163 -7.92 -9.68 -3.23
N LYS A 164 -8.37 -10.30 -4.32
CA LYS A 164 -8.47 -9.68 -5.65
C LYS A 164 -9.46 -8.50 -5.68
N LEU A 165 -10.54 -8.55 -4.88
CA LEU A 165 -11.46 -7.42 -4.71
C LEU A 165 -10.81 -6.25 -3.96
N TRP A 166 -10.14 -6.52 -2.84
CA TRP A 166 -9.44 -5.47 -2.09
C TRP A 166 -8.38 -4.77 -2.93
N ILE A 167 -7.54 -5.54 -3.62
CA ILE A 167 -6.48 -4.95 -4.43
C ILE A 167 -7.02 -4.20 -5.65
N GLY A 168 -8.13 -4.66 -6.24
CA GLY A 168 -8.83 -3.98 -7.33
C GLY A 168 -9.46 -2.63 -6.92
N ARG A 169 -9.61 -2.35 -5.62
CA ARG A 169 -10.01 -1.02 -5.12
C ARG A 169 -8.86 -0.01 -5.09
N SER A 170 -7.61 -0.46 -5.11
CA SER A 170 -6.50 0.47 -5.35
C SER A 170 -6.65 1.03 -6.77
N ARG A 171 -6.70 2.37 -6.89
CA ARG A 171 -6.84 3.07 -8.17
C ARG A 171 -5.76 2.60 -9.16
N PRO A 172 -5.97 2.74 -10.49
CA PRO A 172 -5.02 2.28 -11.51
C PRO A 172 -3.75 3.14 -11.60
N SER A 173 -3.03 3.34 -10.50
CA SER A 173 -1.60 3.59 -10.53
C SER A 173 -0.90 2.31 -10.96
N GLU A 174 -0.66 2.16 -12.27
CA GLU A 174 0.31 1.24 -12.89
C GLU A 174 0.35 -0.23 -12.38
N LYS A 175 -0.52 -1.13 -12.85
CA LYS A 175 -0.27 -2.60 -12.91
C LYS A 175 0.56 -3.23 -11.75
N LEU A 176 0.27 -2.89 -10.49
CA LEU A 176 1.24 -3.05 -9.39
C LEU A 176 1.64 -4.51 -9.07
N LEU A 177 0.93 -5.50 -9.59
CA LEU A 177 0.98 -6.88 -9.09
C LEU A 177 1.03 -7.99 -10.15
N ASP A 178 1.26 -7.66 -11.42
CA ASP A 178 1.58 -8.67 -12.45
C ASP A 178 2.86 -9.47 -12.08
N LYS A 179 3.72 -8.89 -11.22
CA LYS A 179 4.90 -9.54 -10.64
C LYS A 179 4.96 -9.36 -9.12
N CYS A 180 4.12 -10.10 -8.41
CA CYS A 180 4.26 -10.24 -6.97
C CYS A 180 5.65 -10.81 -6.59
N VAL A 181 6.42 -10.08 -5.78
CA VAL A 181 7.84 -10.40 -5.46
C VAL A 181 7.99 -11.16 -4.12
N CYS A 182 6.92 -11.67 -3.51
CA CYS A 182 7.06 -12.61 -2.40
C CYS A 182 7.48 -13.99 -2.93
N GLY A 183 8.74 -14.37 -2.66
CA GLY A 183 9.34 -15.65 -3.09
C GLY A 183 8.70 -16.91 -2.49
N TYR A 184 7.61 -16.76 -1.73
CA TYR A 184 6.83 -17.84 -1.13
C TYR A 184 5.43 -18.02 -1.75
N CYS A 185 5.02 -17.13 -2.66
CA CYS A 185 3.63 -17.04 -3.15
C CYS A 185 3.42 -17.68 -4.53
N GLY A 186 4.33 -18.53 -5.00
CA GLY A 186 4.18 -19.30 -6.26
C GLY A 186 3.96 -18.43 -7.51
N GLY A 187 4.54 -17.23 -7.55
CA GLY A 187 4.13 -16.13 -8.43
C GLY A 187 3.97 -16.47 -9.92
N LYS A 188 2.73 -16.73 -10.33
CA LYS A 188 2.21 -16.52 -11.69
C LYS A 188 0.73 -16.10 -11.60
N PHE A 189 0.46 -14.79 -11.63
CA PHE A 189 -0.80 -14.33 -12.21
C PHE A 189 -0.73 -14.66 -13.71
N LYS A 190 -1.32 -15.77 -14.13
CA LYS A 190 -1.57 -15.99 -15.56
C LYS A 190 -2.61 -14.97 -15.99
N GLU A 191 -2.27 -14.26 -17.05
CA GLU A 191 -3.09 -13.24 -17.70
C GLU A 191 -4.26 -13.90 -18.44
N GLU A 192 -5.34 -14.19 -17.72
CA GLU A 192 -6.62 -14.56 -18.34
C GLU A 192 -7.43 -13.29 -18.63
N ARG A 193 -7.11 -12.66 -19.76
CA ARG A 193 -7.91 -11.62 -20.39
C ARG A 193 -8.27 -12.07 -21.83
N ALA A 194 -9.51 -11.77 -22.23
CA ALA A 194 -10.05 -11.94 -23.58
C ALA A 194 -10.26 -13.40 -24.09
N LYS A 195 -11.37 -14.00 -23.64
CA LYS A 195 -12.24 -14.83 -24.50
C LYS A 195 -13.71 -14.40 -24.35
N ASN A 196 -13.96 -13.13 -24.67
CA ASN A 196 -15.26 -12.58 -25.02
C ASN A 196 -14.95 -11.51 -26.06
N ASP A 197 -15.12 -11.87 -27.33
CA ASP A 197 -15.32 -11.01 -28.53
C ASP A 197 -14.86 -11.76 -29.80
N SER A 198 -15.67 -12.74 -30.21
CA SER A 198 -15.68 -13.26 -31.60
C SER A 198 -16.95 -14.04 -31.95
N SER A 199 -18.11 -13.64 -31.42
CA SER A 199 -19.42 -14.14 -31.86
C SER A 199 -20.02 -13.25 -32.96
N SER A 200 -19.26 -13.03 -34.04
CA SER A 200 -19.71 -12.25 -35.20
C SER A 200 -18.79 -12.42 -36.42
N PHE A 201 -18.85 -13.58 -37.07
CA PHE A 201 -18.83 -13.72 -38.53
C PHE A 201 -19.10 -15.18 -38.91
N SER A 202 -20.36 -15.51 -39.17
CA SER A 202 -20.76 -16.73 -39.89
C SER A 202 -21.10 -16.34 -41.32
N GLY A 203 -20.22 -16.70 -42.25
CA GLY A 203 -20.61 -16.99 -43.63
C GLY A 203 -21.03 -18.45 -43.76
#